data_AF-A0A963L8U1-F1
#
_entry.id   AF-A0A963L8U1-F1
#
_cell.length_a   1.000
_cell.length_b   1.000
_cell.length_c   1.000
_cell.angle_alpha   90.00
_cell.angle_beta   90.00
_cell.angle_gamma   90.00
#
_symmetry.space_group_name_H-M   'P 1'
#
loop_
_entity.id
_entity.type
_entity.pdbx_description
1 polymer ?
#
loop_
_entity_poly.entity_id
_entity_poly.type
_entity_poly.pdbx_seq_one_letter_code
_entity_poly.pdbx_strand_id
1 'polypeptide(L)'
;MRLNSIKLSGFKSFAEPTNFQLPGQLVGVVGPNGCGKSNIMDAVRWVLGESKASELRGESMQDVIFNGSGLRKPAGRASVELNFSNEDARAGGQWNQFTEIAVKRVLTRDGTSSYYINNQPVRRRDVQDVFLGTGLGPRAYAIIGQGTISRIIESKPEELRLFLEEAAGVSKYKERRRETENRLKDTRENMTRVEDILRELGTNLEKLEGQAEVASRYRALQDTGNLKQHQLWFLKHRDAALEEERVKREVADAVNALEARLAELRHVEAELETLRQAHYGANDEMHAAQGQLAESSLEVSRLEERI
;
A
#
# COMPACT_ATOMS: atom_id res chain seq x y z
N MET A 1 -44.68 -14.22 20.88
CA MET A 1 -43.58 -15.08 21.39
C MET A 1 -43.94 -15.59 22.78
N ARG A 2 -43.88 -16.92 22.98
CA ARG A 2 -44.24 -17.59 24.25
C ARG A 2 -43.13 -18.55 24.66
N LEU A 3 -42.74 -18.57 25.94
CA LEU A 3 -41.76 -19.52 26.46
C LEU A 3 -42.43 -20.89 26.69
N ASN A 4 -42.01 -21.92 25.96
CA ASN A 4 -42.56 -23.28 26.03
C ASN A 4 -41.80 -24.17 27.02
N SER A 5 -40.47 -24.05 27.10
CA SER A 5 -39.67 -24.87 28.02
C SER A 5 -38.37 -24.19 28.47
N ILE A 6 -37.92 -24.55 29.68
CA ILE A 6 -36.64 -24.12 30.25
C ILE A 6 -35.82 -25.36 30.59
N LYS A 7 -34.64 -25.51 29.98
CA LYS A 7 -33.68 -26.56 30.31
C LYS A 7 -32.50 -25.95 31.08
N LEU A 8 -32.22 -26.47 32.27
CA LEU A 8 -31.14 -26.04 33.15
C LEU A 8 -30.18 -27.20 33.36
N SER A 9 -28.87 -26.94 33.41
CA SER A 9 -27.88 -27.92 33.85
C SER A 9 -26.68 -27.19 34.45
N GLY A 10 -26.23 -27.63 35.62
CA GLY A 10 -25.12 -27.00 36.35
C GLY A 10 -25.35 -25.53 36.70
N PHE A 11 -26.61 -25.08 36.77
CA PHE A 11 -26.97 -23.68 37.01
C PHE A 11 -27.47 -23.50 38.44
N LYS A 12 -26.74 -22.75 39.27
CA LYS A 12 -27.06 -22.51 40.68
C LYS A 12 -27.49 -23.80 41.39
N SER A 13 -28.69 -23.86 41.96
CA SER A 13 -29.23 -25.03 42.67
C SER A 13 -29.47 -26.28 41.78
N PHE A 14 -29.41 -26.14 40.45
CA PHE A 14 -29.71 -27.21 39.49
C PHE A 14 -28.43 -27.90 39.02
N ALA A 15 -27.96 -28.89 39.80
CA ALA A 15 -26.76 -29.65 39.50
C ALA A 15 -26.90 -30.53 38.24
N GLU A 16 -28.02 -31.26 38.15
CA GLU A 16 -28.34 -32.18 37.07
C GLU A 16 -29.21 -31.51 35.99
N PRO A 17 -29.22 -32.04 34.76
CA PRO A 17 -30.11 -31.56 33.72
C PRO A 17 -31.58 -31.64 34.15
N THR A 18 -32.25 -30.51 34.23
CA THR A 18 -33.68 -30.41 34.56
C THR A 18 -34.41 -29.66 33.44
N ASN A 19 -35.53 -30.20 32.99
CA ASN A 19 -36.37 -29.60 31.96
C ASN A 19 -37.74 -29.24 32.54
N PHE A 20 -38.08 -27.96 32.52
CA PHE A 20 -39.38 -27.44 32.93
C PHE A 20 -40.22 -27.16 31.69
N GLN A 21 -41.38 -27.80 31.58
CA GLN A 21 -42.38 -27.53 30.56
C GLN A 21 -43.35 -26.46 31.06
N LEU A 22 -43.71 -25.51 30.19
CA LEU A 22 -44.60 -24.39 30.47
C LEU A 22 -45.82 -24.45 29.54
N PRO A 23 -46.82 -25.31 29.83
CA PRO A 23 -47.88 -25.64 28.88
C PRO A 23 -48.99 -24.58 28.75
N GLY A 24 -48.98 -23.51 29.55
CA GLY A 24 -50.08 -22.56 29.65
C GLY A 24 -49.64 -21.10 29.77
N GLN A 25 -50.62 -20.19 29.71
CA GLN A 25 -50.38 -18.74 29.86
C GLN A 25 -50.06 -18.33 31.30
N LEU A 26 -50.57 -19.09 32.28
CA LEU A 26 -50.32 -18.90 33.71
C LEU A 26 -49.69 -20.17 34.26
N VAL A 27 -48.48 -20.06 34.80
CA VAL A 27 -47.76 -21.17 35.43
C VAL A 27 -47.32 -20.74 36.82
N GLY A 28 -47.75 -21.49 37.84
CA GLY A 28 -47.33 -21.27 39.22
C GLY A 28 -46.13 -22.13 39.57
N VAL A 29 -45.03 -21.49 40.02
CA VAL A 29 -43.86 -22.20 40.55
C VAL A 29 -43.91 -22.15 42.08
N VAL A 30 -44.20 -23.30 42.69
CA VAL A 30 -44.35 -23.44 44.16
C VAL A 30 -43.30 -24.38 44.74
N GLY A 31 -43.04 -24.24 46.04
CA GLY A 31 -42.01 -25.00 46.75
C GLY A 31 -41.61 -24.30 48.06
N PRO A 32 -40.86 -24.97 48.96
CA PRO A 32 -40.40 -24.37 50.20
C PRO A 32 -39.35 -23.26 49.98
N ASN A 33 -39.02 -22.49 51.00
CA ASN A 33 -37.94 -21.49 50.90
C ASN A 33 -36.59 -22.21 50.67
N GLY A 34 -35.75 -21.64 49.81
CA GLY A 34 -34.44 -22.21 49.50
C GLY A 34 -34.41 -23.32 48.44
N CYS A 35 -35.55 -23.80 47.91
CA CYS A 35 -35.55 -24.85 46.87
C CYS A 35 -35.17 -24.36 45.45
N GLY A 36 -34.76 -23.10 45.30
CA GLY A 36 -34.29 -22.58 44.01
C GLY A 36 -35.38 -22.02 43.08
N LYS A 37 -36.61 -21.80 43.56
CA LYS A 37 -37.71 -21.19 42.77
C LYS A 37 -37.26 -19.94 42.02
N SER A 38 -36.66 -19.00 42.75
CA SER A 38 -36.22 -17.73 42.18
C SER A 38 -35.03 -17.89 41.22
N ASN A 39 -34.25 -18.98 41.32
CA ASN A 39 -33.15 -19.25 40.39
C ASN A 39 -33.66 -19.56 38.97
N ILE A 40 -34.92 -19.98 38.82
CA ILE A 40 -35.54 -20.15 37.50
C ILE A 40 -35.67 -18.79 36.80
N MET A 41 -36.08 -17.74 37.53
CA MET A 41 -36.14 -16.38 36.99
C MET A 41 -34.75 -15.83 36.66
N ASP A 42 -33.75 -16.10 37.52
CA ASP A 42 -32.37 -15.72 37.24
C ASP A 42 -31.84 -16.40 35.96
N ALA A 43 -32.20 -17.67 35.74
CA ALA A 43 -31.83 -18.41 34.54
C ALA A 43 -32.39 -17.76 33.26
N VAL A 44 -33.65 -17.33 33.30
CA VAL A 44 -34.29 -16.62 32.18
C VAL A 44 -33.56 -15.30 31.89
N ARG A 45 -33.34 -14.47 32.91
CA ARG A 45 -32.59 -13.20 32.77
C ARG A 45 -31.18 -13.40 32.23
N TRP A 46 -30.51 -14.43 32.73
CA TRP A 46 -29.15 -14.76 32.35
C TRP A 46 -29.03 -15.12 30.86
N VAL A 47 -29.96 -15.93 30.32
CA VAL A 47 -29.95 -16.27 28.88
C VAL A 47 -30.31 -15.08 28.00
N LEU A 48 -31.24 -14.23 28.43
CA LEU A 48 -31.64 -13.03 27.69
C LEU A 48 -30.58 -11.91 27.67
N GLY A 49 -29.42 -12.16 28.29
CA GLY A 49 -28.22 -11.33 28.10
C GLY A 49 -27.89 -10.42 29.28
N GLU A 50 -28.47 -10.65 30.47
CA GLU A 50 -28.04 -9.96 31.69
C GLU A 50 -26.55 -10.24 31.97
N SER A 51 -25.82 -9.16 32.25
CA SER A 51 -24.37 -9.16 32.48
C SER A 51 -23.97 -8.71 33.88
N LYS A 52 -24.89 -8.15 34.67
CA LYS A 52 -24.65 -7.78 36.06
C LYS A 52 -24.90 -8.98 36.96
N ALA A 53 -23.85 -9.45 37.65
CA ALA A 53 -23.95 -10.54 38.61
C ALA A 53 -24.93 -10.22 39.77
N SER A 54 -24.96 -8.95 40.20
CA SER A 54 -25.86 -8.48 41.27
C SER A 54 -27.35 -8.67 40.94
N GLU A 55 -27.74 -8.46 39.68
CA GLU A 55 -29.13 -8.67 39.21
C GLU A 55 -29.50 -10.16 39.12
N LEU A 56 -28.48 -11.03 39.12
CA LEU A 56 -28.60 -12.48 39.22
C LEU A 56 -28.37 -12.97 40.65
N ARG A 57 -28.31 -12.11 41.67
CA ARG A 57 -28.06 -12.50 43.08
C ARG A 57 -26.78 -13.34 43.25
N GLY A 58 -25.71 -12.90 42.60
CA GLY A 58 -24.34 -13.39 42.77
C GLY A 58 -23.36 -12.22 42.85
N GLU A 59 -22.14 -12.49 43.31
CA GLU A 59 -21.06 -11.50 43.39
C GLU A 59 -20.27 -11.50 42.07
N SER A 60 -20.07 -12.67 41.49
CA SER A 60 -19.41 -12.90 40.21
C SER A 60 -20.34 -13.59 39.22
N MET A 61 -20.10 -13.38 37.93
CA MET A 61 -20.81 -14.13 36.88
C MET A 61 -20.54 -15.63 36.96
N GLN A 62 -19.44 -16.06 37.59
CA GLN A 62 -19.14 -17.47 37.81
C GLN A 62 -20.05 -18.12 38.85
N ASP A 63 -20.71 -17.35 39.72
CA ASP A 63 -21.62 -17.84 40.77
C ASP A 63 -22.92 -18.43 40.22
N VAL A 64 -23.16 -18.27 38.91
CA VAL A 64 -24.24 -18.98 38.23
C VAL A 64 -23.93 -20.47 38.04
N ILE A 65 -22.66 -20.88 38.15
CA ILE A 65 -22.25 -22.28 38.06
C ILE A 65 -22.51 -22.97 39.40
N PHE A 66 -23.10 -24.16 39.36
CA PHE A 66 -23.33 -24.97 40.57
C PHE A 66 -21.99 -25.22 41.28
N ASN A 67 -21.88 -24.70 42.51
CA ASN A 67 -20.66 -24.77 43.33
C ASN A 67 -20.54 -26.05 44.17
N GLY A 68 -21.41 -27.03 43.96
CA GLY A 68 -21.39 -28.29 44.70
C GLY A 68 -22.30 -28.25 45.93
N SER A 69 -22.53 -29.42 46.50
CA SER A 69 -23.19 -29.62 47.79
C SER A 69 -22.50 -30.76 48.53
N GLY A 70 -22.85 -31.03 49.79
CA GLY A 70 -22.21 -32.11 50.57
C GLY A 70 -22.24 -33.48 49.89
N LEU A 71 -23.19 -33.72 48.98
CA LEU A 71 -23.34 -34.98 48.24
C LEU A 71 -22.92 -34.89 46.76
N ARG A 72 -22.62 -33.70 46.23
CA ARG A 72 -22.44 -33.47 44.79
C ARG A 72 -21.24 -32.59 44.49
N LYS A 73 -20.41 -33.02 43.55
CA LYS A 73 -19.26 -32.25 43.09
C LYS A 73 -19.70 -30.95 42.39
N PRO A 74 -18.88 -29.89 42.42
CA PRO A 74 -19.13 -28.68 41.66
C PRO A 74 -19.19 -28.95 40.15
N ALA A 75 -20.03 -28.22 39.44
CA ALA A 75 -20.11 -28.30 37.98
C ALA A 75 -18.95 -27.53 37.33
N GLY A 76 -18.45 -28.04 36.19
CA GLY A 76 -17.45 -27.35 35.36
C GLY A 76 -18.05 -26.29 34.44
N ARG A 77 -19.38 -26.32 34.21
CA ARG A 77 -20.12 -25.37 33.39
C ARG A 77 -21.57 -25.23 33.84
N ALA A 78 -22.16 -24.08 33.55
CA ALA A 78 -23.61 -23.86 33.59
C ALA A 78 -24.13 -23.75 32.16
N SER A 79 -25.28 -24.37 31.89
CA SER A 79 -26.02 -24.16 30.65
C SER A 79 -27.50 -23.98 30.91
N VAL A 80 -28.09 -22.99 30.27
CA VAL A 80 -29.53 -22.73 30.27
C VAL A 80 -29.98 -22.57 28.83
N GLU A 81 -31.06 -23.24 28.47
CA GLU A 81 -31.70 -23.19 27.16
C GLU A 81 -33.18 -22.87 27.34
N LEU A 82 -33.64 -21.83 26.66
CA LEU A 82 -35.01 -21.34 26.64
C LEU A 82 -35.60 -21.61 25.26
N ASN A 83 -36.71 -22.34 25.20
CA ASN A 83 -37.39 -22.60 23.94
C ASN A 83 -38.65 -21.75 23.86
N PHE A 84 -38.74 -20.93 22.81
CA PHE A 84 -39.85 -20.04 22.55
C PHE A 84 -40.64 -20.48 21.32
N SER A 85 -41.97 -20.48 21.41
CA SER A 85 -42.83 -20.43 20.22
C SER A 85 -42.83 -19.00 19.65
N ASN A 86 -42.62 -18.91 18.35
CA ASN A 86 -42.64 -17.70 17.54
C ASN A 86 -43.80 -17.72 16.52
N GLU A 87 -44.94 -18.33 16.87
CA GLU A 87 -46.15 -18.36 16.01
C GLU A 87 -46.62 -16.96 15.57
N ASP A 88 -46.45 -15.94 16.41
CA ASP A 88 -46.81 -14.55 16.10
C ASP A 88 -45.80 -13.81 15.20
N ALA A 89 -44.73 -14.48 14.77
CA ALA A 89 -43.62 -13.89 13.99
C ALA A 89 -43.10 -12.55 14.55
N ARG A 90 -42.87 -12.50 15.86
CA ARG A 90 -42.42 -11.30 16.58
C ARG A 90 -40.90 -11.24 16.79
N ALA A 91 -40.18 -12.32 16.50
CA ALA A 91 -38.74 -12.35 16.64
C ALA A 91 -38.03 -11.38 15.66
N GLY A 92 -36.94 -10.79 16.10
CA GLY A 92 -36.12 -9.90 15.28
C GLY A 92 -35.23 -10.65 14.28
N GLY A 93 -35.02 -10.02 13.11
CA GLY A 93 -33.99 -10.41 12.15
C GLY A 93 -34.27 -11.73 11.41
N GLN A 94 -33.20 -12.42 11.02
CA GLN A 94 -33.25 -13.68 10.25
C GLN A 94 -33.93 -14.84 11.00
N TRP A 95 -34.12 -14.71 12.31
CA TRP A 95 -34.70 -15.75 13.15
C TRP A 95 -36.23 -15.77 13.11
N ASN A 96 -36.86 -14.75 12.53
CA ASN A 96 -38.32 -14.65 12.46
C ASN A 96 -38.97 -15.68 11.54
N GLN A 97 -38.19 -16.31 10.66
CA GLN A 97 -38.64 -17.37 9.77
C GLN A 97 -38.91 -18.69 10.48
N PHE A 98 -38.41 -18.87 11.71
CA PHE A 98 -38.59 -20.09 12.47
C PHE A 98 -39.82 -19.99 13.37
N THR A 99 -40.60 -21.06 13.41
CA THR A 99 -41.77 -21.20 14.31
C THR A 99 -41.37 -21.45 15.75
N GLU A 100 -40.18 -22.01 15.99
CA GLU A 100 -39.58 -22.19 17.30
C GLU A 100 -38.16 -21.63 17.34
N ILE A 101 -37.82 -20.99 18.46
CA ILE A 101 -36.51 -20.38 18.69
C ILE A 101 -35.98 -20.87 20.03
N ALA A 102 -34.89 -21.64 19.99
CA ALA A 102 -34.15 -22.13 21.15
C ALA A 102 -32.96 -21.20 21.40
N VAL A 103 -32.95 -20.48 22.51
CA VAL A 103 -31.84 -19.60 22.91
C VAL A 103 -31.11 -20.24 24.08
N LYS A 104 -29.80 -20.44 23.93
CA LYS A 104 -28.98 -21.12 24.91
C LYS A 104 -27.75 -20.29 25.27
N ARG A 105 -27.45 -20.23 26.57
CA ARG A 105 -26.21 -19.66 27.09
C ARG A 105 -25.44 -20.73 27.85
N VAL A 106 -24.13 -20.79 27.63
CA VAL A 106 -23.21 -21.70 28.32
C VAL A 106 -22.06 -20.89 28.90
N LEU A 107 -21.75 -21.09 30.18
CA LEU A 107 -20.59 -20.48 30.84
C LEU A 107 -19.72 -21.58 31.46
N THR A 108 -18.43 -21.54 31.16
CA THR A 108 -17.43 -22.43 31.77
C THR A 108 -16.72 -21.73 32.93
N ARG A 109 -16.08 -22.52 33.81
CA ARG A 109 -15.27 -21.97 34.92
C ARG A 109 -14.11 -21.09 34.44
N ASP A 110 -13.64 -21.30 33.22
CA ASP A 110 -12.59 -20.49 32.59
C ASP A 110 -13.09 -19.08 32.18
N GLY A 111 -14.36 -18.75 32.46
CA GLY A 111 -14.96 -17.45 32.17
C GLY A 111 -15.51 -17.31 30.74
N THR A 112 -15.43 -18.36 29.92
CA THR A 112 -15.93 -18.33 28.54
C THR A 112 -17.45 -18.42 28.53
N SER A 113 -18.12 -17.33 28.14
CA SER A 113 -19.58 -17.25 27.96
C SER A 113 -19.95 -17.35 26.49
N SER A 114 -20.55 -18.46 26.09
CA SER A 114 -21.00 -18.72 24.71
C SER A 114 -22.52 -18.62 24.59
N TYR A 115 -23.01 -18.05 23.49
CA TYR A 115 -24.43 -17.95 23.17
C TYR A 115 -24.75 -18.75 21.90
N TYR A 116 -25.94 -19.33 21.88
CA TYR A 116 -26.44 -20.11 20.76
C TYR A 116 -27.91 -19.77 20.50
N ILE A 117 -28.29 -19.70 19.24
CA ILE A 117 -29.69 -19.68 18.79
C ILE A 117 -29.88 -20.86 17.85
N ASN A 118 -30.85 -21.74 18.13
CA ASN A 118 -31.11 -22.96 17.37
C ASN A 118 -29.82 -23.80 17.16
N ASN A 119 -29.01 -23.94 18.23
CA ASN A 119 -27.69 -24.58 18.25
C ASN A 119 -26.59 -23.94 17.38
N GLN A 120 -26.86 -22.81 16.72
CA GLN A 120 -25.84 -22.05 16.00
C GLN A 120 -25.16 -21.05 16.95
N PRO A 121 -23.81 -20.95 16.97
CA PRO A 121 -23.11 -20.00 17.81
C PRO A 121 -23.35 -18.57 17.33
N VAL A 122 -23.73 -17.68 18.25
CA VAL A 122 -24.06 -16.29 17.96
C VAL A 122 -23.42 -15.35 18.97
N ARG A 123 -23.39 -14.05 18.66
CA ARG A 123 -22.94 -13.02 19.60
C ARG A 123 -24.07 -12.71 20.58
N ARG A 124 -23.70 -12.19 21.76
CA ARG A 124 -24.67 -11.68 22.75
C ARG A 124 -25.61 -10.62 22.15
N ARG A 125 -25.08 -9.75 21.27
CA ARG A 125 -25.87 -8.71 20.60
C ARG A 125 -26.97 -9.33 19.73
N ASP A 126 -26.67 -10.40 19.01
CA ASP A 126 -27.63 -11.08 18.15
C ASP A 126 -28.81 -11.65 18.97
N VAL A 127 -28.54 -12.17 20.18
CA VAL A 127 -29.60 -12.61 21.11
C VAL A 127 -30.47 -11.45 21.57
N GLN A 128 -29.87 -10.29 21.88
CA GLN A 128 -30.63 -9.09 22.26
C GLN A 128 -31.49 -8.58 21.10
N ASP A 129 -30.96 -8.62 19.88
CA ASP A 129 -31.66 -8.16 18.68
C ASP A 129 -32.88 -9.03 18.33
N VAL A 130 -32.84 -10.34 18.64
CA VAL A 130 -34.00 -11.24 18.49
C VAL A 130 -35.18 -10.81 19.36
N PHE A 131 -34.90 -10.40 20.60
CA PHE A 131 -35.94 -9.99 21.56
C PHE A 131 -36.23 -8.49 21.54
N LEU A 132 -35.49 -7.70 20.75
CA LEU A 132 -35.68 -6.25 20.67
C LEU A 132 -37.07 -5.91 20.10
N GLY A 133 -37.88 -5.22 20.91
CA GLY A 133 -39.27 -4.86 20.57
C GLY A 133 -40.31 -5.94 20.90
N THR A 134 -39.88 -7.09 21.46
CA THR A 134 -40.81 -8.11 21.98
C THR A 134 -41.19 -7.90 23.44
N GLY A 135 -40.52 -6.95 24.12
CA GLY A 135 -40.64 -6.72 25.56
C GLY A 135 -39.84 -7.70 26.43
N LEU A 136 -39.10 -8.65 25.84
CA LEU A 136 -38.28 -9.67 26.51
C LEU A 136 -36.76 -9.42 26.39
N GLY A 137 -36.32 -8.16 26.47
CA GLY A 137 -34.89 -7.81 26.53
C GLY A 137 -34.26 -7.92 27.93
N PRO A 138 -32.94 -7.65 28.07
CA PRO A 138 -32.27 -7.59 29.38
C PRO A 138 -32.77 -6.44 30.28
N ARG A 139 -33.47 -5.45 29.70
CA ARG A 139 -34.18 -4.39 30.43
C ARG A 139 -35.71 -4.56 30.41
N ALA A 140 -36.17 -5.74 30.00
CA ALA A 140 -37.58 -6.08 29.89
C ALA A 140 -38.36 -5.74 31.15
N TYR A 141 -39.39 -4.91 31.00
CA TYR A 141 -40.46 -4.78 31.99
C TYR A 141 -41.19 -6.12 32.25
N ALA A 142 -41.12 -7.06 31.31
CA ALA A 142 -41.78 -8.36 31.40
C ALA A 142 -41.20 -9.28 32.49
N ILE A 143 -39.99 -9.00 33.00
CA ILE A 143 -39.35 -9.80 34.05
C ILE A 143 -39.25 -9.00 35.35
N ILE A 144 -40.25 -9.14 36.20
CA ILE A 144 -40.30 -8.46 37.50
C ILE A 144 -39.53 -9.30 38.52
N GLY A 145 -38.46 -8.72 39.05
CA GLY A 145 -37.63 -9.33 40.09
C GLY A 145 -37.99 -8.80 41.47
N GLN A 146 -37.33 -9.35 42.48
CA GLN A 146 -37.48 -8.84 43.85
C GLN A 146 -36.99 -7.38 43.92
N GLY A 147 -37.80 -6.50 44.49
CA GLY A 147 -37.48 -5.06 44.62
C GLY A 147 -37.63 -4.24 43.34
N THR A 148 -37.98 -4.84 42.19
CA THR A 148 -38.17 -4.11 40.93
C THR A 148 -39.34 -3.12 41.02
N ILE A 149 -40.43 -3.48 41.71
CA ILE A 149 -41.60 -2.61 41.87
C ILE A 149 -41.24 -1.36 42.68
N SER A 150 -40.57 -1.52 43.82
CA SER A 150 -40.11 -0.38 44.64
C SER A 150 -39.17 0.53 43.85
N ARG A 151 -38.24 -0.06 43.07
CA ARG A 151 -37.33 0.70 42.20
C ARG A 151 -38.09 1.53 41.17
N ILE A 152 -39.13 0.99 40.53
CA ILE A 152 -39.93 1.74 39.55
C ILE A 152 -40.66 2.92 40.21
N ILE A 153 -41.17 2.74 41.43
CA ILE A 153 -41.89 3.78 42.18
C ILE A 153 -40.94 4.91 42.62
N GLU A 154 -39.71 4.56 42.99
CA GLU A 154 -38.68 5.51 43.48
C GLU A 154 -37.81 6.11 42.35
N SER A 155 -37.90 5.57 41.13
CA SER A 155 -37.09 5.98 39.99
C SER A 155 -37.37 7.41 39.54
N LYS A 156 -36.31 8.09 39.08
CA LYS A 156 -36.44 9.43 38.50
C LYS A 156 -37.21 9.38 37.17
N PRO A 157 -37.84 10.50 36.75
CA PRO A 157 -38.58 10.56 35.48
C PRO A 157 -37.78 10.10 34.26
N GLU A 158 -36.47 10.36 34.22
CA GLU A 158 -35.59 9.95 33.11
C GLU A 158 -35.40 8.44 33.04
N GLU A 159 -35.37 7.76 34.19
CA GLU A 159 -35.27 6.30 34.28
C GLU A 159 -36.60 5.65 33.93
N LEU A 160 -37.71 6.23 34.43
CA LEU A 160 -39.07 5.77 34.12
C LEU A 160 -39.37 5.86 32.62
N ARG A 161 -38.89 6.92 31.97
CA ARG A 161 -39.04 7.14 30.53
C ARG A 161 -38.54 5.95 29.70
N LEU A 162 -37.43 5.32 30.11
CA LEU A 162 -36.90 4.15 29.38
C LEU A 162 -37.90 2.99 29.35
N PHE A 163 -38.56 2.73 30.48
CA PHE A 163 -39.57 1.67 30.57
C PHE A 163 -40.80 1.99 29.72
N LEU A 164 -41.24 3.25 29.73
CA LEU A 164 -42.37 3.71 28.91
C LEU A 164 -42.06 3.61 27.40
N GLU A 165 -40.83 3.94 26.99
CA GLU A 165 -40.41 3.86 25.59
C GLU A 165 -40.30 2.42 25.09
N GLU A 166 -39.87 1.50 25.96
CA GLU A 166 -39.84 0.08 25.67
C GLU A 166 -41.25 -0.53 25.60
N ALA A 167 -42.14 -0.13 26.51
CA ALA A 167 -43.56 -0.53 26.48
C ALA A 167 -44.28 0.02 25.23
N ALA A 168 -43.95 1.24 24.80
CA ALA A 168 -44.48 1.84 23.58
C ALA A 168 -43.85 1.27 22.29
N GLY A 169 -42.83 0.40 22.39
CA GLY A 169 -42.15 -0.20 21.23
C GLY A 169 -41.29 0.76 20.41
N VAL A 170 -41.07 1.99 20.89
CA VAL A 170 -40.33 3.05 20.16
C VAL A 170 -38.81 2.84 20.24
N SER A 171 -38.35 2.06 21.22
CA SER A 171 -36.92 1.78 21.44
C SER A 171 -36.20 1.22 20.21
N LYS A 172 -36.85 0.33 19.44
CA LYS A 172 -36.28 -0.23 18.20
C LYS A 172 -36.03 0.84 17.14
N TYR A 173 -36.97 1.77 16.96
CA TYR A 173 -36.84 2.86 16.01
C TYR A 173 -35.74 3.84 16.44
N LYS A 174 -35.70 4.20 17.73
CA LYS A 174 -34.69 5.11 18.26
C LYS A 174 -33.27 4.57 18.14
N GLU A 175 -33.06 3.29 18.46
CA GLU A 175 -31.74 2.69 18.37
C GLU A 175 -31.25 2.65 16.92
N ARG A 176 -32.13 2.28 15.97
CA ARG A 176 -31.82 2.33 14.53
C ARG A 176 -31.53 3.74 14.03
N ARG A 177 -32.29 4.73 14.49
CA ARG A 177 -32.07 6.15 14.14
C ARG A 177 -30.69 6.60 14.62
N ARG A 178 -30.34 6.31 15.88
CA ARG A 178 -29.05 6.65 16.47
C ARG A 178 -27.89 5.99 15.73
N GLU A 179 -28.01 4.70 15.41
CA GLU A 179 -26.99 3.98 14.65
C GLU A 179 -26.80 4.58 13.25
N THR A 180 -27.91 4.92 12.58
CA THR A 180 -27.87 5.57 11.26
C THR A 180 -27.23 6.95 11.33
N GLU A 181 -27.57 7.74 12.35
CA GLU A 181 -27.01 9.07 12.59
C GLU A 181 -25.49 9.01 12.82
N ASN A 182 -25.01 8.05 13.61
CA ASN A 182 -23.58 7.81 13.79
C ASN A 182 -22.89 7.44 12.47
N ARG A 183 -23.46 6.51 11.70
CA ARG A 183 -22.91 6.12 10.39
C ARG A 183 -22.84 7.30 9.41
N LEU A 184 -23.85 8.17 9.41
CA LEU A 184 -23.86 9.39 8.59
C LEU A 184 -22.76 10.37 9.03
N LYS A 185 -22.55 10.51 10.34
CA LYS A 185 -21.47 11.33 10.89
C LYS A 185 -20.10 10.80 10.44
N ASP A 186 -19.84 9.51 10.62
CA ASP A 186 -18.58 8.87 10.21
C ASP A 186 -18.35 9.03 8.69
N THR A 187 -19.41 8.91 7.89
CA THR A 187 -19.34 9.11 6.44
C THR A 187 -18.95 10.55 6.08
N ARG A 188 -19.50 11.55 6.79
CA ARG A 188 -19.13 12.95 6.58
C ARG A 188 -17.68 13.22 6.94
N GLU A 189 -17.19 12.68 8.04
CA GLU A 189 -15.78 12.80 8.45
C GLU A 189 -14.85 12.17 7.39
N ASN A 190 -15.22 11.02 6.84
CA ASN A 190 -14.48 10.39 5.74
C ASN A 190 -14.46 11.25 4.47
N MET A 191 -15.59 11.87 4.11
CA MET A 191 -15.66 12.78 2.95
C MET A 191 -14.74 13.98 3.12
N THR A 192 -14.72 14.62 4.29
CA THR A 192 -13.81 15.73 4.58
C THR A 192 -12.35 15.31 4.40
N ARG A 193 -11.98 14.13 4.88
CA ARG A 193 -10.61 13.60 4.69
C ARG A 193 -10.25 13.37 3.23
N VAL A 194 -11.19 12.87 2.42
CA VAL A 194 -10.98 12.68 0.98
C VAL A 194 -10.79 14.02 0.28
N GLU A 195 -11.58 15.04 0.64
CA GLU A 195 -11.43 16.39 0.08
C GLU A 195 -10.05 16.99 0.38
N ASP A 196 -9.53 16.80 1.60
CA ASP A 196 -8.20 17.27 1.96
C ASP A 196 -7.10 16.58 1.14
N ILE A 197 -7.19 15.27 0.94
CA ILE A 197 -6.27 14.51 0.09
C ILE A 197 -6.33 15.00 -1.36
N LEU A 198 -7.54 15.27 -1.89
CA LEU A 198 -7.70 15.78 -3.25
C LEU A 198 -7.07 17.17 -3.42
N ARG A 199 -7.18 18.06 -2.44
CA ARG A 199 -6.51 19.37 -2.48
C ARG A 199 -4.98 19.23 -2.47
N GLU A 200 -4.44 18.34 -1.65
CA GLU A 200 -3.00 18.07 -1.60
C GLU A 200 -2.50 17.50 -2.94
N LEU A 201 -3.19 16.50 -3.49
CA LEU A 201 -2.87 15.92 -4.78
C LEU A 201 -2.96 16.94 -5.92
N GLY A 202 -3.97 17.81 -5.93
CA GLY A 202 -4.09 18.89 -6.89
C GLY A 202 -2.88 19.84 -6.85
N THR A 203 -2.47 20.24 -5.65
CA THR A 203 -1.28 21.09 -5.46
C THR A 203 0.01 20.41 -5.96
N ASN A 204 0.15 19.11 -5.73
CA ASN A 204 1.30 18.34 -6.21
C ASN A 204 1.29 18.20 -7.74
N LEU A 205 0.12 18.02 -8.33
CA LEU A 205 -0.06 17.91 -9.77
C LEU A 205 0.33 19.20 -10.47
N GLU A 206 -0.11 20.36 -10.00
CA GLU A 206 0.30 21.67 -10.54
C GLU A 206 1.82 21.87 -10.52
N LYS A 207 2.49 21.48 -9.42
CA LYS A 207 3.96 21.54 -9.33
C LYS A 207 4.63 20.62 -10.35
N LEU A 208 4.13 19.39 -10.51
CA LEU A 208 4.68 18.42 -11.44
C LEU A 208 4.46 18.85 -12.91
N GLU A 209 3.32 19.45 -13.22
CA GLU A 209 3.06 20.04 -14.55
C GLU A 209 4.07 21.14 -14.87
N GLY A 210 4.31 22.07 -13.93
CA GLY A 210 5.32 23.11 -14.11
C GLY A 210 6.73 22.54 -14.31
N GLN A 211 7.10 21.50 -13.55
CA GLN A 211 8.38 20.80 -13.72
C GLN A 211 8.48 20.10 -15.08
N ALA A 212 7.41 19.46 -15.53
CA ALA A 212 7.35 18.78 -16.83
C ALA A 212 7.51 19.76 -17.99
N GLU A 213 6.89 20.94 -17.90
CA GLU A 213 7.04 22.00 -18.91
C GLU A 213 8.49 22.49 -19.00
N VAL A 214 9.13 22.78 -17.86
CA VAL A 214 10.53 23.20 -17.81
C VAL A 214 11.45 22.12 -18.37
N ALA A 215 11.24 20.85 -17.99
CA ALA A 215 12.03 19.72 -18.47
C ALA A 215 11.87 19.52 -19.99
N SER A 216 10.65 19.68 -20.52
CA SER A 216 10.38 19.60 -21.96
C SER A 216 11.11 20.70 -22.73
N ARG A 217 11.03 21.95 -22.26
CA ARG A 217 11.77 23.08 -22.86
C ARG A 217 13.28 22.87 -22.80
N TYR A 218 13.80 22.38 -21.68
CA TYR A 218 15.23 22.06 -21.53
C TYR A 218 15.69 21.02 -22.56
N ARG A 219 14.94 19.91 -22.72
CA ARG A 219 15.26 18.89 -23.73
C ARG A 219 15.27 19.46 -25.15
N ALA A 220 14.25 20.24 -25.51
CA ALA A 220 14.20 20.87 -26.83
C ALA A 220 15.39 21.81 -27.10
N LEU A 221 15.80 22.59 -26.10
CA LEU A 221 16.98 23.45 -26.19
C LEU A 221 18.27 22.62 -26.30
N GLN A 222 18.38 21.53 -25.55
CA GLN A 222 19.53 20.63 -25.58
C GLN A 222 19.68 19.95 -26.95
N ASP A 223 18.57 19.47 -27.52
CA ASP A 223 18.55 18.86 -28.86
C ASP A 223 18.94 19.89 -29.93
N THR A 224 18.42 21.11 -29.82
CA THR A 224 18.78 22.23 -30.72
C THR A 224 20.27 22.58 -30.58
N GLY A 225 20.79 22.60 -29.35
CA GLY A 225 22.21 22.87 -29.06
C GLY A 225 23.12 21.80 -29.65
N ASN A 226 22.79 20.53 -29.43
CA ASN A 226 23.52 19.38 -29.99
C ASN A 226 23.52 19.42 -31.52
N LEU A 227 22.37 19.69 -32.15
CA LEU A 227 22.27 19.81 -33.60
C LEU A 227 23.18 20.91 -34.14
N LYS A 228 23.15 22.10 -33.53
CA LYS A 228 24.01 23.23 -33.94
C LYS A 228 25.49 22.92 -33.74
N GLN A 229 25.85 22.22 -32.67
CA GLN A 229 27.22 21.81 -32.42
C GLN A 229 27.72 20.79 -33.46
N HIS A 230 26.89 19.79 -33.81
CA HIS A 230 27.20 18.87 -34.90
C HIS A 230 27.35 19.58 -36.25
N GLN A 231 26.47 20.54 -36.55
CA GLN A 231 26.59 21.36 -37.76
C GLN A 231 27.90 22.16 -37.80
N LEU A 232 28.29 22.78 -36.67
CA LEU A 232 29.56 23.49 -36.56
C LEU A 232 30.76 22.56 -36.77
N TRP A 233 30.74 21.37 -36.18
CA TRP A 233 31.80 20.38 -36.36
C TRP A 233 31.90 19.90 -37.81
N PHE A 234 30.77 19.66 -38.46
CA PHE A 234 30.73 19.32 -39.87
C PHE A 234 31.35 20.41 -40.75
N LEU A 235 30.98 21.68 -40.52
CA LEU A 235 31.54 22.82 -41.25
C LEU A 235 33.06 22.94 -41.02
N LYS A 236 33.52 22.86 -39.77
CA LYS A 236 34.95 22.89 -39.45
C LYS A 236 35.72 21.75 -40.12
N HIS A 237 35.16 20.54 -40.13
CA HIS A 237 35.79 19.40 -40.77
C HIS A 237 35.87 19.59 -42.29
N ARG A 238 34.80 20.06 -42.92
CA ARG A 238 34.77 20.39 -44.35
C ARG A 238 35.81 21.46 -44.69
N ASP A 239 35.87 22.55 -43.94
CA ASP A 239 36.80 23.65 -44.19
C ASP A 239 38.25 23.19 -44.00
N ALA A 240 38.53 22.37 -42.98
CA ALA A 240 39.84 21.76 -42.78
C ALA A 240 40.22 20.80 -43.93
N ALA A 241 39.28 20.01 -44.46
CA ALA A 241 39.53 19.13 -45.59
C ALA A 241 39.82 19.91 -46.88
N LEU A 242 39.12 21.03 -47.11
CA LEU A 242 39.40 21.93 -48.22
C LEU A 242 40.79 22.56 -48.11
N GLU A 243 41.18 22.96 -46.89
CA GLU A 243 42.50 23.53 -46.64
C GLU A 243 43.61 22.49 -46.79
N GLU A 244 43.40 21.26 -46.31
CA GLU A 244 44.32 20.15 -46.53
C GLU A 244 44.53 19.89 -48.03
N GLU A 245 43.45 19.88 -48.81
CA GLU A 245 43.51 19.70 -50.27
C GLU A 245 44.25 20.86 -50.96
N ARG A 246 44.02 22.10 -50.51
CA ARG A 246 44.74 23.28 -51.00
C ARG A 246 46.25 23.15 -50.75
N VAL A 247 46.64 22.82 -49.51
CA VAL A 247 48.04 22.65 -49.12
C VAL A 247 48.69 21.49 -49.87
N LYS A 248 47.98 20.36 -50.07
CA LYS A 248 48.48 19.24 -50.88
C LYS A 248 48.82 19.66 -52.31
N ARG A 249 47.99 20.48 -52.94
CA ARG A 249 48.28 21.02 -54.29
C ARG A 249 49.49 21.94 -54.27
N GLU A 250 49.57 22.86 -53.32
CA GLU A 250 50.74 23.75 -53.19
C GLU A 250 52.04 22.98 -52.99
N VAL A 251 52.01 21.91 -52.18
CA VAL A 251 53.15 21.01 -51.99
C VAL A 251 53.50 20.29 -53.30
N ALA A 252 52.51 19.75 -54.01
CA ALA A 252 52.74 19.09 -55.30
C ALA A 252 53.36 20.04 -56.34
N ASP A 253 52.86 21.28 -56.43
CA ASP A 253 53.40 22.31 -57.31
C ASP A 253 54.83 22.69 -56.93
N ALA A 254 55.11 22.83 -55.64
CA ALA A 254 56.46 23.11 -55.14
C ALA A 254 57.45 21.96 -55.42
N VAL A 255 57.00 20.71 -55.28
CA VAL A 255 57.80 19.52 -55.62
C VAL A 255 58.11 19.51 -57.12
N ASN A 256 57.12 19.72 -57.99
CA ASN A 256 57.31 19.80 -59.44
C ASN A 256 58.30 20.92 -59.81
N ALA A 257 58.19 22.09 -59.18
CA ALA A 257 59.11 23.20 -59.40
C ALA A 257 60.54 22.88 -58.96
N LEU A 258 60.71 22.18 -57.84
CA LEU A 258 62.01 21.72 -57.36
C LEU A 258 62.63 20.70 -58.32
N GLU A 259 61.85 19.74 -58.80
CA GLU A 259 62.31 18.75 -59.78
C GLU A 259 62.76 19.40 -61.09
N ALA A 260 62.01 20.40 -61.57
CA ALA A 260 62.40 21.19 -62.75
C ALA A 260 63.74 21.91 -62.54
N ARG A 261 63.95 22.55 -61.37
CA ARG A 261 65.22 23.22 -61.04
C ARG A 261 66.38 22.23 -60.89
N LEU A 262 66.13 21.04 -60.34
CA LEU A 262 67.14 19.97 -60.27
C LEU A 262 67.53 19.46 -61.67
N ALA A 263 66.56 19.35 -62.59
CA ALA A 263 66.82 18.98 -63.97
C ALA A 263 67.65 20.06 -64.69
N GLU A 264 67.31 21.35 -64.52
CA GLU A 264 68.11 22.47 -65.03
C GLU A 264 69.54 22.46 -64.46
N LEU A 265 69.69 22.27 -63.15
CA LEU A 265 71.01 22.19 -62.51
C LEU A 265 71.85 21.07 -63.12
N ARG A 266 71.27 19.86 -63.26
CA ARG A 266 71.97 18.72 -63.87
C ARG A 266 72.35 18.97 -65.32
N HIS A 267 71.52 19.69 -66.07
CA HIS A 267 71.82 20.07 -67.44
C HIS A 267 73.04 21.02 -67.49
N VAL A 268 73.04 22.06 -66.65
CA VAL A 268 74.17 23.01 -66.54
C VAL A 268 75.44 22.32 -66.04
N GLU A 269 75.34 21.39 -65.10
CA GLU A 269 76.48 20.59 -64.63
C GLU A 269 77.07 19.74 -65.76
N ALA A 270 76.22 19.14 -66.61
CA ALA A 270 76.68 18.41 -67.78
C ALA A 270 77.36 19.32 -68.81
N GLU A 271 76.79 20.50 -69.09
CA GLU A 271 77.40 21.51 -69.96
C GLU A 271 78.77 21.98 -69.42
N LEU A 272 78.86 22.25 -68.12
CA LEU A 272 80.10 22.63 -67.45
C LEU A 272 81.18 21.54 -67.62
N GLU A 273 80.79 20.28 -67.47
CA GLU A 273 81.72 19.15 -67.63
C GLU A 273 82.21 19.03 -69.07
N THR A 274 81.32 19.22 -70.06
CA THR A 274 81.74 19.26 -71.47
C THR A 274 82.69 20.42 -71.77
N LEU A 275 82.44 21.60 -71.18
CA LEU A 275 83.30 22.78 -71.32
C LEU A 275 84.66 22.56 -70.65
N ARG A 276 84.70 21.90 -69.48
CA ARG A 276 85.95 21.50 -68.82
C ARG A 276 86.76 20.56 -69.68
N GLN A 277 86.13 19.53 -70.26
CA GLN A 277 86.80 18.61 -71.19
C GLN A 277 87.37 19.35 -72.41
N ALA A 278 86.61 20.26 -73.00
CA ALA A 278 87.08 21.09 -74.11
C ALA A 278 88.26 22.00 -73.69
N HIS A 279 88.21 22.60 -72.50
CA HIS A 279 89.30 23.40 -71.96
C HIS A 279 90.56 22.57 -71.72
N TYR A 280 90.44 21.37 -71.13
CA TYR A 280 91.58 20.46 -70.97
C TYR A 280 92.20 20.09 -72.32
N GLY A 281 91.38 19.75 -73.32
CA GLY A 281 91.86 19.48 -74.68
C GLY A 281 92.59 20.67 -75.31
N ALA A 282 92.04 21.88 -75.20
CA ALA A 282 92.69 23.10 -75.70
C ALA A 282 94.00 23.41 -74.96
N ASN A 283 94.06 23.14 -73.66
CA ASN A 283 95.27 23.35 -72.86
C ASN A 283 96.36 22.32 -73.22
N ASP A 284 95.98 21.07 -73.50
CA ASP A 284 96.89 20.04 -74.01
C ASP A 284 97.45 20.43 -75.40
N GLU A 285 96.61 20.96 -76.29
CA GLU A 285 97.03 21.51 -77.59
C GLU A 285 98.00 22.69 -77.43
N MET A 286 97.70 23.61 -76.50
CA MET A 286 98.59 24.73 -76.18
C MET A 286 99.94 24.24 -75.64
N HIS A 287 99.95 23.29 -74.71
CA HIS A 287 101.18 22.71 -74.18
C HIS A 287 101.99 21.99 -75.27
N ALA A 288 101.34 21.28 -76.19
CA ALA A 288 102.00 20.67 -77.35
C ALA A 288 102.64 21.74 -78.27
N ALA A 289 101.92 22.83 -78.57
CA ALA A 289 102.43 23.93 -79.37
C ALA A 289 103.60 24.67 -78.67
N GLN A 290 103.52 24.90 -77.36
CA GLN A 290 104.62 25.46 -76.57
C GLN A 290 105.84 24.54 -76.55
N GLY A 291 105.63 23.22 -76.46
CA GLY A 291 106.69 22.21 -76.59
C GLY A 291 107.41 22.30 -77.93
N GLN A 292 106.66 22.35 -79.04
CA GLN A 292 107.21 22.55 -80.39
C GLN A 292 107.98 23.87 -80.52
N LEU A 293 107.47 24.94 -79.91
CA LEU A 293 108.10 26.26 -79.94
C LEU A 293 109.38 26.31 -79.10
N ALA A 294 109.41 25.62 -77.96
CA ALA A 294 110.60 25.45 -77.14
C ALA A 294 111.66 24.57 -77.85
N GLU A 295 111.25 23.51 -78.53
CA GLU A 295 112.13 22.68 -79.36
C GLU A 295 112.73 23.49 -80.52
N SER A 296 111.89 24.26 -81.22
CA SER A 296 112.33 25.19 -82.27
C SER A 296 113.27 26.27 -81.73
N SER A 297 113.01 26.79 -80.53
CA SER A 297 113.85 27.80 -79.87
C SER A 297 115.19 27.22 -79.40
N LEU A 298 115.21 25.98 -78.93
CA LEU A 298 116.45 25.23 -78.65
C LEU A 298 117.26 24.96 -79.92
N GLU A 299 116.61 24.67 -81.04
CA GLU A 299 117.27 24.57 -82.34
C GLU A 299 117.88 25.91 -82.78
N VAL A 300 117.15 27.02 -82.62
CA VAL A 300 117.66 28.38 -82.89
C VAL A 300 118.86 28.69 -82.00
N SER A 301 118.77 28.48 -80.68
CA SER A 301 119.92 28.71 -79.78
C SER A 301 121.11 27.79 -80.09
N ARG A 302 120.89 26.53 -80.49
CA ARG A 302 121.98 25.64 -80.95
C ARG A 302 122.63 26.13 -82.24
N LEU A 303 121.87 26.77 -83.12
CA LEU A 303 122.39 27.37 -84.35
C LEU A 303 123.14 28.68 -84.04
N GLU A 304 122.69 29.47 -83.08
CA GLU A 304 123.33 30.71 -82.62
C GLU A 304 124.63 30.45 -81.84
N GLU A 305 124.72 29.42 -80.98
CA GLU A 305 125.98 29.01 -80.31
C GLU A 305 127.05 28.48 -81.26
N ARG A 306 126.68 28.24 -82.53
CA ARG A 306 127.55 27.71 -83.57
C ARG A 306 128.18 28.80 -84.46
N ILE A 307 127.90 30.07 -84.15
CA ILE A 307 128.42 31.28 -84.80
C ILE A 307 129.44 31.94 -83.87
#